data_AF-R1I951-F1
#
_entry.id   AF-R1I951-F1
#
_cell.length_a   1.000
_cell.length_b   1.000
_cell.length_c   1.000
_cell.angle_alpha   90.00
_cell.angle_beta   90.00
_cell.angle_gamma   90.00
#
_symmetry.space_group_name_H-M   'P 1'
#
loop_
_entity.id
_entity.type
_entity.pdbx_description
1 polymer ?
#
loop_
_entity_poly.entity_id
_entity_poly.type
_entity_poly.pdbx_seq_one_letter_code
_entity_poly.pdbx_strand_id
1 'polypeptide(L)'
;LGVPALATAALALGAVALGSRGLHLDGLADTADGLGASYDRAKALDVMRRGDSGPTGVATLVLVLLLQVGALTAANPFTAAAAVLIGRCTLSMACARGVPSARPEGLGATVAGSVPRVAAVAVGVAAAGLATLLPGVPWWRGPLAVLLAYATAGALLLRCTKRLGGVTGDVLGAGVEAAVAAALLALV
;
A
#
# COMPACT_ATOMS: atom_id res chain seq x y z
N LEU A 1 -24.14 14.92 -9.88
CA LEU A 1 -24.88 14.40 -8.70
C LEU A 1 -24.92 15.39 -7.52
N GLY A 2 -24.17 16.50 -7.52
CA GLY A 2 -24.24 17.49 -6.42
C GLY A 2 -23.77 16.96 -5.06
N VAL A 3 -23.07 15.81 -5.05
CA VAL A 3 -22.55 15.20 -3.82
C VAL A 3 -21.33 16.01 -3.36
N PRO A 4 -21.19 16.33 -2.06
CA PRO A 4 -20.03 17.04 -1.54
C PRO A 4 -18.71 16.31 -1.84
N ALA A 5 -17.64 17.05 -2.14
CA ALA A 5 -16.34 16.47 -2.53
C ALA A 5 -15.81 15.45 -1.52
N LEU A 6 -15.97 15.72 -0.22
CA LEU A 6 -15.57 14.81 0.84
C LEU A 6 -16.35 13.47 0.80
N ALA A 7 -17.66 13.54 0.56
CA ALA A 7 -18.49 12.34 0.44
C ALA A 7 -18.15 11.55 -0.84
N THR A 8 -17.88 12.23 -1.95
CA THR A 8 -17.39 11.59 -3.18
C THR A 8 -16.05 10.89 -2.97
N ALA A 9 -15.10 11.53 -2.28
CA ALA A 9 -13.81 10.96 -1.94
C ALA A 9 -13.95 9.72 -1.04
N ALA A 10 -14.77 9.80 0.01
CA ALA A 10 -15.04 8.67 0.91
C ALA A 10 -15.72 7.50 0.18
N LEU A 11 -16.66 7.76 -0.72
CA LEU A 11 -17.31 6.73 -1.53
C LEU A 11 -16.36 6.08 -2.53
N ALA A 12 -15.49 6.86 -3.18
CA ALA A 12 -14.48 6.35 -4.10
C ALA A 12 -13.48 5.43 -3.37
N LEU A 13 -12.99 5.86 -2.21
CA LEU A 13 -12.15 5.04 -1.34
C LEU A 13 -12.88 3.76 -0.92
N GLY A 14 -14.14 3.88 -0.46
CA GLY A 14 -14.97 2.76 -0.07
C GLY A 14 -15.17 1.73 -1.19
N ALA A 15 -15.36 2.19 -2.43
CA ALA A 15 -15.47 1.31 -3.60
C ALA A 15 -14.19 0.50 -3.85
N VAL A 16 -13.01 1.14 -3.72
CA VAL A 16 -11.70 0.45 -3.84
C VAL A 16 -11.50 -0.56 -2.71
N ALA A 17 -11.84 -0.16 -1.48
CA ALA A 17 -11.76 -1.03 -0.31
C ALA A 17 -12.65 -2.28 -0.49
N LEU A 18 -13.91 -2.09 -0.90
CA LEU A 18 -14.85 -3.18 -1.21
C LEU A 18 -14.35 -4.08 -2.34
N GLY A 19 -13.71 -3.53 -3.37
CA GLY A 19 -13.10 -4.30 -4.45
C GLY A 19 -12.02 -5.27 -3.97
N SER A 20 -11.33 -4.94 -2.88
CA SER A 20 -10.40 -5.84 -2.17
C SER A 20 -11.04 -6.62 -1.02
N ARG A 21 -12.35 -6.49 -0.79
CA ARG A 21 -13.07 -6.99 0.39
C ARG A 21 -12.48 -6.51 1.73
N GLY A 22 -11.85 -5.33 1.72
CA GLY A 22 -11.18 -4.75 2.88
C GLY A 22 -9.78 -5.33 3.17
N LEU A 23 -9.28 -6.27 2.36
CA LEU A 23 -8.05 -7.03 2.66
C LEU A 23 -6.80 -6.16 2.90
N HIS A 24 -6.62 -5.04 2.19
CA HIS A 24 -5.45 -4.20 2.48
C HIS A 24 -5.64 -3.27 3.68
N LEU A 25 -6.88 -2.84 3.97
CA LEU A 25 -7.15 -2.02 5.15
C LEU A 25 -6.93 -2.87 6.41
N ASP A 26 -7.43 -4.10 6.38
CA ASP A 26 -7.14 -5.13 7.39
C ASP A 26 -5.63 -5.35 7.51
N GLY A 27 -4.95 -5.57 6.38
CA GLY A 27 -3.50 -5.74 6.34
C GLY A 27 -2.70 -4.56 6.89
N LEU A 28 -3.16 -3.32 6.67
CA LEU A 28 -2.57 -2.10 7.21
C LEU A 28 -2.71 -2.04 8.73
N ALA A 29 -3.90 -2.37 9.25
CA ALA A 29 -4.18 -2.42 10.69
C ALA A 29 -3.31 -3.48 11.38
N ASP A 30 -3.36 -4.72 10.86
CA ASP A 30 -2.61 -5.85 11.40
C ASP A 30 -1.11 -5.59 11.37
N THR A 31 -0.58 -5.08 10.25
CA THR A 31 0.85 -4.76 10.15
C THR A 31 1.27 -3.71 11.18
N ALA A 32 0.44 -2.68 11.41
CA ALA A 32 0.72 -1.65 12.39
C ALA A 32 0.66 -2.20 13.82
N ASP A 33 -0.35 -2.99 14.17
CA ASP A 33 -0.46 -3.62 15.49
C ASP A 33 0.66 -4.63 15.74
N GLY A 34 1.00 -5.47 14.75
CA GLY A 34 2.12 -6.40 14.84
C GLY A 34 3.45 -5.70 15.08
N LEU A 35 3.73 -4.62 14.36
CA LEU A 35 4.95 -3.84 14.54
C LEU A 35 4.97 -3.04 15.85
N GLY A 36 3.81 -2.64 16.37
CA GLY A 36 3.65 -1.88 17.61
C GLY A 36 3.60 -2.73 18.88
N ALA A 37 3.18 -3.99 18.80
CA ALA A 37 2.91 -4.82 19.98
C ALA A 37 4.16 -5.37 20.67
N SER A 38 5.19 -5.77 19.92
CA SER A 38 6.38 -6.42 20.50
C SER A 38 7.61 -6.32 19.59
N TYR A 39 8.80 -6.35 20.19
CA TYR A 39 10.06 -6.56 19.48
C TYR A 39 10.36 -8.03 19.18
N ASP A 40 9.68 -8.95 19.87
CA ASP A 40 9.75 -10.38 19.57
C ASP A 40 8.92 -10.72 18.31
N ARG A 41 9.57 -11.37 17.35
CA ARG A 41 8.98 -11.72 16.05
C ARG A 41 7.76 -12.63 16.19
N ALA A 42 7.82 -13.65 17.04
CA ALA A 42 6.76 -14.63 17.16
C ALA A 42 5.49 -13.97 17.75
N LYS A 43 5.65 -13.13 18.77
CA LYS A 43 4.54 -12.35 19.36
C LYS A 43 3.95 -11.35 18.37
N ALA A 44 4.79 -10.62 17.63
CA ALA A 44 4.31 -9.69 16.60
C ALA A 44 3.48 -10.39 15.53
N LEU A 45 3.94 -11.56 15.07
CA LEU A 45 3.21 -12.38 14.10
C LEU A 45 1.96 -13.02 14.70
N ASP A 46 1.92 -13.31 16.00
CA ASP A 46 0.70 -13.82 16.65
C ASP A 46 -0.40 -12.76 16.70
N VAL A 47 -0.05 -11.50 17.03
CA VAL A 47 -0.98 -10.36 17.00
C VAL A 47 -1.59 -10.19 15.62
N MET A 48 -0.76 -10.15 14.57
CA MET A 48 -1.20 -10.11 13.17
C MET A 48 -2.02 -11.33 12.70
N ARG A 49 -2.25 -12.35 13.54
CA ARG A 49 -3.03 -13.53 13.17
C ARG A 49 -4.39 -13.55 13.86
N ARG A 50 -4.51 -12.90 15.01
CA ARG A 50 -5.72 -12.91 15.82
C ARG A 50 -6.85 -12.11 15.17
N GLY A 51 -6.50 -11.10 14.36
CA GLY A 51 -7.45 -10.26 13.62
C GLY A 51 -8.22 -9.27 14.49
N ASP A 52 -7.84 -9.11 15.76
CA ASP A 52 -8.32 -8.03 16.62
C ASP A 52 -7.48 -6.76 16.36
N SER A 53 -8.15 -5.66 16.02
CA SER A 53 -7.46 -4.38 15.84
C SER A 53 -7.13 -3.76 17.19
N GLY A 54 -5.84 -3.50 17.40
CA GLY A 54 -5.32 -2.73 18.52
C GLY A 54 -5.32 -1.22 18.27
N PRO A 55 -4.94 -0.42 19.28
CA PRO A 55 -4.90 1.03 19.14
C PRO A 55 -3.96 1.53 18.05
N THR A 56 -2.88 0.80 17.76
CA THR A 56 -1.89 1.21 16.75
C THR A 56 -2.44 1.01 15.34
N GLY A 57 -3.12 -0.11 15.10
CA GLY A 57 -3.82 -0.40 13.87
C GLY A 57 -4.93 0.60 13.61
N VAL A 58 -5.78 0.86 14.59
CA VAL A 58 -6.86 1.85 14.48
C VAL A 58 -6.31 3.25 14.20
N ALA A 59 -5.30 3.70 14.94
CA ALA A 59 -4.69 5.01 14.72
C ALA A 59 -4.06 5.11 13.32
N THR A 60 -3.38 4.06 12.85
CA THR A 60 -2.76 4.02 11.52
C THR A 60 -3.81 4.07 10.42
N LEU A 61 -4.88 3.27 10.54
CA LEU A 61 -6.02 3.29 9.62
C LEU A 61 -6.62 4.69 9.53
N VAL A 62 -6.95 5.30 10.66
CA VAL A 62 -7.54 6.65 10.68
C VAL A 62 -6.63 7.65 9.98
N LEU A 63 -5.33 7.67 10.30
CA LEU A 63 -4.39 8.61 9.69
C LEU A 63 -4.24 8.39 8.18
N VAL A 64 -4.09 7.15 7.73
CA VAL A 64 -3.92 6.83 6.29
C VAL A 64 -5.21 7.14 5.52
N LEU A 65 -6.37 6.77 6.04
CA LEU A 65 -7.64 7.04 5.37
C LEU A 65 -7.94 8.54 5.33
N LEU A 66 -7.60 9.31 6.37
CA LEU A 66 -7.71 10.77 6.35
C LEU A 66 -6.81 11.40 5.27
N LEU A 67 -5.57 10.93 5.14
CA LEU A 67 -4.67 11.39 4.07
C LEU A 67 -5.23 11.07 2.68
N GLN A 68 -5.70 9.83 2.48
CA GLN A 68 -6.25 9.40 1.20
C GLN A 68 -7.53 10.18 0.84
N VAL A 69 -8.48 10.30 1.76
CA VAL A 69 -9.73 11.07 1.54
C VAL A 69 -9.41 12.53 1.31
N GLY A 70 -8.54 13.14 2.13
CA GLY A 70 -8.12 14.52 1.98
C GLY A 70 -7.53 14.80 0.60
N ALA A 71 -6.58 13.98 0.16
CA ALA A 71 -6.00 14.11 -1.17
C ALA A 71 -7.04 13.85 -2.28
N LEU A 72 -7.93 12.87 -2.12
CA LEU A 72 -8.98 12.59 -3.09
C LEU A 72 -9.96 13.75 -3.30
N THR A 73 -10.12 14.66 -2.33
CA THR A 73 -10.95 15.86 -2.54
C THR A 73 -10.38 16.82 -3.58
N ALA A 74 -9.06 16.78 -3.81
CA ALA A 74 -8.35 17.57 -4.82
C ALA A 74 -7.99 16.77 -6.07
N ALA A 75 -8.17 15.45 -6.05
CA ALA A 75 -7.83 14.56 -7.15
C ALA A 75 -8.87 14.61 -8.28
N ASN A 76 -8.42 14.52 -9.52
CA ASN A 76 -9.27 14.18 -10.65
C ASN A 76 -9.36 12.64 -10.84
N PRO A 77 -10.33 12.12 -11.62
CA PRO A 77 -10.50 10.68 -11.80
C PRO A 77 -9.26 9.95 -12.32
N PHE A 78 -8.47 10.58 -13.21
CA PHE A 78 -7.25 9.99 -13.74
C PHE A 78 -6.16 9.88 -12.67
N THR A 79 -5.97 10.93 -11.86
CA THR A 79 -5.00 10.90 -10.74
C THR A 79 -5.40 9.90 -9.65
N ALA A 80 -6.70 9.80 -9.34
CA ALA A 80 -7.21 8.82 -8.37
C ALA A 80 -6.98 7.39 -8.87
N ALA A 81 -7.33 7.09 -10.12
CA ALA A 81 -7.09 5.80 -10.73
C ALA A 81 -5.59 5.47 -10.81
N ALA A 82 -4.76 6.45 -11.19
CA ALA A 82 -3.32 6.29 -11.25
C ALA A 82 -2.72 5.94 -9.88
N ALA A 83 -3.12 6.62 -8.81
CA ALA A 83 -2.62 6.33 -7.47
C ALA A 83 -2.94 4.89 -7.03
N VAL A 84 -4.16 4.40 -7.33
CA VAL A 84 -4.54 3.00 -7.05
C VAL A 84 -3.65 2.03 -7.85
N LEU A 85 -3.44 2.28 -9.14
CA LEU A 85 -2.58 1.44 -9.99
C LEU A 85 -1.12 1.44 -9.53
N ILE A 86 -0.57 2.62 -9.21
CA ILE A 86 0.78 2.78 -8.67
C ILE A 86 0.93 1.99 -7.36
N GLY A 87 -0.07 2.07 -6.48
CA GLY A 87 -0.14 1.26 -5.27
C GLY A 87 0.03 -0.23 -5.55
N ARG A 88 -0.66 -0.76 -6.57
CA ARG A 88 -0.54 -2.17 -7.00
C ARG A 88 0.80 -2.52 -7.59
N CYS A 89 1.41 -1.61 -8.35
CA CYS A 89 2.72 -1.84 -8.95
C CYS A 89 3.78 -2.14 -7.89
N THR A 90 3.67 -1.59 -6.68
CA THR A 90 4.62 -1.86 -5.58
C THR A 90 4.67 -3.34 -5.15
N LEU A 91 3.61 -4.13 -5.40
CA LEU A 91 3.62 -5.57 -5.17
C LEU A 91 4.70 -6.29 -5.98
N SER A 92 5.07 -5.77 -7.16
CA SER A 92 6.15 -6.34 -7.96
C SER A 92 7.48 -6.33 -7.22
N MET A 93 7.75 -5.26 -6.44
CA MET A 93 8.93 -5.13 -5.57
C MET A 93 8.76 -5.96 -4.30
N ALA A 94 7.59 -5.93 -3.67
CA ALA A 94 7.34 -6.65 -2.42
C ALA A 94 7.34 -8.18 -2.61
N CYS A 95 7.04 -8.68 -3.81
CA CYS A 95 7.09 -10.10 -4.16
C CYS A 95 8.37 -10.49 -4.92
N ALA A 96 9.37 -9.60 -5.00
CA ALA A 96 10.59 -9.85 -5.76
C ALA A 96 11.44 -10.99 -5.17
N ARG A 97 12.15 -11.73 -6.03
CA ARG A 97 13.09 -12.79 -5.64
C ARG A 97 14.08 -12.30 -4.59
N GLY A 98 14.14 -13.00 -3.47
CA GLY A 98 14.95 -12.64 -2.30
C GLY A 98 14.17 -11.94 -1.19
N VAL A 99 12.90 -11.60 -1.39
CA VAL A 99 11.99 -11.24 -0.31
C VAL A 99 11.41 -12.53 0.29
N PRO A 100 11.73 -12.88 1.55
CA PRO A 100 11.22 -14.10 2.18
C PRO A 100 9.78 -13.93 2.66
N SER A 101 9.06 -15.05 2.80
CA SER A 101 7.79 -15.07 3.52
C SER A 101 8.03 -15.03 5.04
N ALA A 102 7.25 -14.24 5.77
CA ALA A 102 7.35 -14.17 7.24
C ALA A 102 6.78 -15.42 7.92
N ARG A 103 5.86 -16.13 7.25
CA ARG A 103 5.19 -17.35 7.72
C ARG A 103 5.27 -18.45 6.64
N PRO A 104 5.28 -19.74 7.00
CA PRO A 104 5.30 -20.83 6.03
C PRO A 104 3.97 -20.98 5.25
N GLU A 105 2.87 -20.44 5.78
CA GLU A 105 1.52 -20.55 5.23
C GLU A 105 0.88 -19.16 5.01
N GLY A 106 -0.25 -19.14 4.30
CA GLY A 106 -1.05 -17.94 4.02
C GLY A 106 -0.73 -17.27 2.69
N LEU A 107 -1.51 -16.23 2.34
CA LEU A 107 -1.43 -15.56 1.03
C LEU A 107 -0.04 -14.98 0.74
N GLY A 108 0.65 -14.43 1.75
CA GLY A 108 2.01 -13.92 1.56
C GLY A 108 3.00 -15.01 1.13
N ALA A 109 2.84 -16.23 1.62
CA ALA A 109 3.73 -17.35 1.30
C ALA A 109 3.57 -17.82 -0.16
N THR A 110 2.40 -17.65 -0.78
CA THR A 110 2.17 -18.08 -2.17
C THR A 110 2.79 -17.13 -3.20
N VAL A 111 3.08 -15.88 -2.81
CA VAL A 111 3.60 -14.85 -3.72
C VAL A 111 5.00 -14.35 -3.35
N ALA A 112 5.48 -14.60 -2.13
CA ALA A 112 6.82 -14.18 -1.71
C ALA A 112 7.91 -14.77 -2.63
N GLY A 113 8.79 -13.92 -3.14
CA GLY A 113 9.87 -14.33 -4.04
C GLY A 113 9.44 -14.81 -5.43
N SER A 114 8.15 -14.70 -5.79
CA SER A 114 7.63 -15.17 -7.08
C SER A 114 8.04 -14.29 -8.27
N VAL A 115 8.33 -13.01 -8.04
CA VAL A 115 8.59 -12.04 -9.11
C VAL A 115 10.10 -11.94 -9.39
N PRO A 116 10.57 -12.16 -10.64
CA PRO A 116 11.97 -11.90 -10.98
C PRO A 116 12.36 -10.44 -10.72
N ARG A 117 13.56 -10.18 -10.17
CA ARG A 117 14.00 -8.81 -9.86
C ARG A 117 13.95 -7.86 -11.05
N VAL A 118 14.31 -8.36 -12.24
CA VAL A 118 14.23 -7.58 -13.48
C VAL A 118 12.79 -7.19 -13.81
N ALA A 119 11.82 -8.08 -13.59
CA ALA A 119 10.41 -7.77 -13.78
C ALA A 119 9.90 -6.74 -12.76
N ALA A 120 10.33 -6.83 -11.50
CA ALA A 120 10.00 -5.84 -10.47
C ALA A 120 10.48 -4.42 -10.85
N VAL A 121 11.71 -4.31 -11.34
CA VAL A 121 12.25 -3.03 -11.84
C VAL A 121 11.51 -2.57 -13.08
N ALA A 122 11.25 -3.47 -14.05
CA ALA A 122 10.54 -3.14 -15.28
C ALA A 122 9.13 -2.60 -15.02
N VAL A 123 8.39 -3.16 -14.05
CA VAL A 123 7.07 -2.67 -13.65
C VAL A 123 7.16 -1.25 -13.08
N GLY A 124 8.15 -0.98 -12.21
CA GLY A 124 8.35 0.37 -11.65
C GLY A 124 8.71 1.41 -12.73
N VAL A 125 9.61 1.05 -13.66
CA VAL A 125 9.98 1.92 -14.78
C VAL A 125 8.81 2.16 -15.72
N ALA A 126 8.05 1.12 -16.06
CA ALA A 126 6.85 1.23 -16.89
C ALA A 126 5.79 2.11 -16.22
N ALA A 127 5.53 1.92 -14.93
CA ALA A 127 4.60 2.75 -14.17
C ALA A 127 5.03 4.22 -14.16
N ALA A 128 6.31 4.51 -13.95
CA ALA A 128 6.85 5.87 -14.00
C ALA A 128 6.70 6.50 -15.39
N GLY A 129 7.00 5.74 -16.46
CA GLY A 129 6.84 6.19 -17.84
C GLY A 129 5.38 6.49 -18.20
N LEU A 130 4.46 5.58 -17.90
CA LEU A 130 3.02 5.79 -18.12
C LEU A 130 2.48 6.97 -17.30
N ALA A 131 2.96 7.17 -16.08
CA ALA A 131 2.49 8.26 -15.23
C ALA A 131 2.85 9.66 -15.77
N THR A 132 3.82 9.79 -16.69
CA THR A 132 4.11 11.06 -17.38
C THR A 132 2.98 11.53 -18.29
N LEU A 133 2.09 10.61 -18.68
CA LEU A 133 0.98 10.86 -19.61
C LEU A 133 -0.33 11.25 -18.91
N LEU A 134 -0.29 11.49 -17.59
CA LEU A 134 -1.49 11.83 -16.82
C LEU A 134 -2.06 13.21 -17.23
N PRO A 135 -3.33 13.27 -17.66
CA PRO A 135 -3.92 14.52 -18.11
C PRO A 135 -4.12 15.49 -16.95
N GLY A 136 -3.84 16.77 -17.20
CA GLY A 136 -4.02 17.83 -16.20
C GLY A 136 -2.98 17.83 -15.07
N VAL A 137 -1.91 17.05 -15.21
CA VAL A 137 -0.83 16.95 -14.22
C VAL A 137 0.51 17.26 -14.89
N PRO A 138 1.40 18.08 -14.29
CA PRO A 138 2.77 18.24 -14.76
C PRO A 138 3.48 16.90 -14.94
N TRP A 139 4.17 16.71 -16.07
CA TRP A 139 4.77 15.42 -16.47
C TRP A 139 5.67 14.77 -15.41
N TRP A 140 6.30 15.58 -14.53
CA TRP A 140 7.22 15.11 -13.48
C TRP A 140 6.51 14.59 -12.22
N ARG A 141 5.26 15.01 -11.96
CA ARG A 141 4.51 14.58 -10.78
C ARG A 141 4.16 13.10 -10.83
N GLY A 142 3.91 12.54 -12.03
CA GLY A 142 3.67 11.12 -12.21
C GLY A 142 4.86 10.25 -11.76
N PRO A 143 6.06 10.41 -12.34
CA PRO A 143 7.27 9.74 -11.87
C PRO A 143 7.58 9.98 -10.39
N LEU A 144 7.36 11.20 -9.87
CA LEU A 144 7.54 11.49 -8.45
C LEU A 144 6.57 10.67 -7.59
N ALA A 145 5.30 10.54 -7.99
CA ALA A 145 4.32 9.73 -7.29
C ALA A 145 4.73 8.25 -7.23
N VAL A 146 5.26 7.71 -8.34
CA VAL A 146 5.78 6.34 -8.39
C VAL A 146 7.00 6.19 -7.47
N LEU A 147 7.94 7.14 -7.52
CA LEU A 147 9.13 7.13 -6.67
C LEU A 147 8.75 7.13 -5.18
N LEU A 148 7.86 8.03 -4.76
CA LEU A 148 7.42 8.14 -3.37
C LEU A 148 6.64 6.90 -2.93
N ALA A 149 5.76 6.37 -3.77
CA ALA A 149 5.04 5.13 -3.51
C ALA A 149 5.96 3.91 -3.33
N TYR A 150 6.96 3.75 -4.20
CA TYR A 150 7.96 2.68 -4.06
C TYR A 150 8.86 2.91 -2.86
N ALA A 151 9.22 4.15 -2.54
CA ALA A 151 10.02 4.47 -1.36
C ALA A 151 9.26 4.15 -0.06
N THR A 152 7.98 4.52 0.06
CA THR A 152 7.18 4.23 1.26
C THR A 152 6.91 2.74 1.42
N ALA A 153 6.46 2.06 0.36
CA ALA A 153 6.27 0.61 0.38
C ALA A 153 7.58 -0.14 0.64
N GLY A 154 8.69 0.33 0.05
CA GLY A 154 10.03 -0.23 0.23
C GLY A 154 10.54 -0.06 1.66
N ALA A 155 10.32 1.10 2.29
CA ALA A 155 10.68 1.34 3.68
C ALA A 155 9.90 0.41 4.62
N LEU A 156 8.59 0.25 4.39
CA LEU A 156 7.77 -0.69 5.15
C LEU A 156 8.24 -2.13 4.94
N LEU A 157 8.50 -2.53 3.70
CA LEU A 157 9.02 -3.85 3.35
C LEU A 157 10.35 -4.14 4.05
N LEU A 158 11.30 -3.20 4.02
CA LEU A 158 12.58 -3.31 4.73
C LEU A 158 12.39 -3.44 6.24
N ARG A 159 11.43 -2.71 6.81
CA ARG A 159 11.11 -2.81 8.24
C ARG A 159 10.52 -4.18 8.56
N CYS A 160 9.52 -4.64 7.81
CA CYS A 160 8.86 -5.92 8.03
C CYS A 160 9.80 -7.10 7.78
N THR A 161 10.63 -7.07 6.75
CA THR A 161 11.65 -8.13 6.52
C THR A 161 12.65 -8.21 7.67
N LYS A 162 13.11 -7.08 8.22
CA LYS A 162 14.00 -7.07 9.39
C LYS A 162 13.32 -7.51 10.68
N ARG A 163 12.04 -7.16 10.87
CA ARG A 163 11.31 -7.33 12.14
C ARG A 163 10.54 -8.64 12.23
N LEU A 164 9.84 -8.96 11.14
CA LEU A 164 8.96 -10.11 11.00
C LEU A 164 9.63 -11.23 10.20
N GLY A 165 10.83 -10.99 9.67
CA GLY A 165 11.61 -11.95 8.89
C GLY A 165 11.04 -12.26 7.51
N GLY A 166 10.17 -11.40 6.98
CA GLY A 166 9.60 -11.52 5.65
C GLY A 166 8.33 -10.71 5.48
N VAL A 167 7.56 -11.07 4.45
CA VAL A 167 6.23 -10.52 4.16
C VAL A 167 5.11 -11.49 4.56
N THR A 168 3.99 -10.97 5.06
CA THR A 168 2.69 -11.66 5.10
C THR A 168 1.77 -11.05 4.03
N GLY A 169 0.57 -11.59 3.84
CA GLY A 169 -0.45 -10.93 3.01
C GLY A 169 -0.77 -9.51 3.51
N ASP A 170 -0.77 -9.34 4.83
CA ASP A 170 -1.04 -8.08 5.53
C ASP A 170 0.03 -7.03 5.19
N VAL A 171 1.30 -7.41 5.21
CA VAL A 171 2.42 -6.52 4.84
C VAL A 171 2.30 -6.05 3.38
N LEU A 172 1.84 -6.93 2.48
CA LEU A 172 1.60 -6.56 1.09
C LEU A 172 0.44 -5.56 0.98
N GLY A 173 -0.67 -5.80 1.68
CA GLY A 173 -1.80 -4.89 1.75
C GLY A 173 -1.43 -3.53 2.32
N ALA A 174 -0.75 -3.51 3.48
CA ALA A 174 -0.23 -2.31 4.12
C ALA A 174 0.68 -1.50 3.18
N GLY A 175 1.55 -2.19 2.44
CA GLY A 175 2.42 -1.58 1.43
C GLY A 175 1.63 -0.90 0.30
N VAL A 176 0.57 -1.55 -0.18
CA VAL A 176 -0.33 -0.97 -1.20
C VAL A 176 -0.99 0.29 -0.68
N GLU A 177 -1.59 0.29 0.52
CA GLU A 177 -2.31 1.46 1.03
C GLU A 177 -1.38 2.64 1.35
N ALA A 178 -0.20 2.36 1.91
CA ALA A 178 0.83 3.38 2.13
C ALA A 178 1.35 3.97 0.81
N ALA A 179 1.48 3.14 -0.23
CA ALA A 179 1.85 3.58 -1.57
C ALA A 179 0.74 4.43 -2.23
N VAL A 180 -0.53 4.04 -2.09
CA VAL A 180 -1.67 4.83 -2.59
C VAL A 180 -1.71 6.19 -1.92
N ALA A 181 -1.55 6.26 -0.60
CA ALA A 181 -1.54 7.54 0.12
C ALA A 181 -0.40 8.45 -0.36
N ALA A 182 0.82 7.92 -0.51
CA ALA A 182 1.96 8.68 -1.01
C ALA A 182 1.77 9.15 -2.46
N ALA A 183 1.23 8.29 -3.33
CA ALA A 183 0.96 8.64 -4.73
C ALA A 183 -0.12 9.72 -4.84
N LEU A 184 -1.22 9.60 -4.09
CA LEU A 184 -2.28 10.62 -4.07
C LEU A 184 -1.72 11.99 -3.67
N LEU A 185 -0.96 12.06 -2.57
CA LEU A 185 -0.36 13.32 -2.09
C LEU A 185 0.61 13.95 -3.10
N ALA A 186 1.28 13.14 -3.93
CA ALA A 186 2.21 13.63 -4.94
C ALA A 186 1.50 14.12 -6.22
N LEU A 187 0.32 13.59 -6.51
CA LEU A 187 -0.42 13.89 -7.74
C LEU A 187 -1.31 15.14 -7.61
N VAL A 188 -1.79 15.47 -6.40
CA VAL A 188 -2.67 16.62 -6.15
C VAL A 188 -1.92 17.92 -5.88
#